data_AF-A0A1F7Z3J5-F1
#
_entry.id   AF-A0A1F7Z3J5-F1
#
_cell.length_a   1.000
_cell.length_b   1.000
_cell.length_c   1.000
_cell.angle_alpha   90.00
_cell.angle_beta   90.00
_cell.angle_gamma   90.00
#
_symmetry.space_group_name_H-M   'P 1'
#
loop_
_entity.id
_entity.type
_entity.pdbx_description
1 polymer ?
#
loop_
_entity_poly.entity_id
_entity_poly.type
_entity_poly.pdbx_seq_one_letter_code
_entity_poly.pdbx_strand_id
1 'polypeptide(L)'
;MDSTEIILQALDSMILQFASLLPKLIVALLIWYVGKYLLGLALVFVKKIDLKKTQVDEEAMGMITTLVDIIGRVVLALVVLDYLGIGRTIIGALTQGVTFAIAIALGLAFGKALEDDARKVVESVKRLFKE
;
A
#
# COMPACT_ATOMS: atom_id res chain seq x y z
N MET A 1 -1.21 -28.21 -42.81
CA MET A 1 -2.06 -27.92 -41.64
C MET A 1 -3.27 -27.19 -42.14
N ASP A 2 -4.43 -27.79 -41.94
CA ASP A 2 -5.69 -27.24 -42.42
C ASP A 2 -6.12 -26.09 -41.49
N SER A 3 -6.77 -25.05 -42.02
CA SER A 3 -7.17 -23.87 -41.23
C SER A 3 -8.13 -24.24 -40.09
N THR A 4 -8.86 -25.33 -40.26
CA THR A 4 -9.74 -25.95 -39.27
C THR A 4 -8.98 -26.53 -38.07
N GLU A 5 -7.83 -27.18 -38.28
CA GLU A 5 -6.97 -27.68 -37.20
C GLU A 5 -6.41 -26.54 -36.36
N ILE A 6 -6.00 -25.44 -36.99
CA ILE A 6 -5.46 -24.25 -36.29
C ILE A 6 -6.54 -23.63 -35.38
N ILE A 7 -7.76 -23.51 -35.88
CA ILE A 7 -8.88 -22.95 -35.10
C ILE A 7 -9.23 -23.85 -33.92
N LEU A 8 -9.31 -25.17 -34.12
CA LEU A 8 -9.59 -26.12 -33.04
C LEU A 8 -8.48 -26.09 -31.97
N GLN A 9 -7.22 -26.05 -32.39
CA GLN A 9 -6.09 -25.98 -31.48
C GLN A 9 -6.05 -24.66 -30.70
N ALA A 10 -6.41 -23.55 -31.35
CA ALA A 10 -6.55 -22.26 -30.68
C ALA A 10 -7.70 -22.29 -29.64
N LEU A 11 -8.86 -22.85 -29.98
CA LEU A 11 -10.00 -22.98 -29.06
C LEU A 11 -9.65 -23.85 -27.86
N ASP A 12 -9.01 -25.00 -28.07
CA ASP A 12 -8.54 -25.88 -26.98
C ASP A 12 -7.56 -25.14 -26.06
N SER A 13 -6.62 -24.39 -26.63
CA SER A 13 -5.67 -23.60 -25.85
C SER A 13 -6.35 -22.51 -25.01
N MET A 14 -7.42 -21.89 -25.53
CA MET A 14 -8.18 -20.89 -24.81
C MET A 14 -9.01 -21.53 -23.69
N ILE A 15 -9.69 -22.65 -23.97
CA ILE A 15 -10.49 -23.38 -22.98
C ILE A 15 -9.60 -23.84 -21.81
N LEU A 16 -8.42 -24.38 -22.10
CA LEU A 16 -7.46 -24.78 -21.07
C LEU A 16 -6.97 -23.59 -20.24
N GLN A 17 -6.72 -22.44 -20.87
CA GLN A 17 -6.38 -21.21 -20.15
C GLN A 17 -7.52 -20.77 -19.22
N PHE A 18 -8.76 -20.73 -19.69
CA PHE A 18 -9.92 -20.40 -18.85
C PHE A 18 -10.15 -21.40 -17.72
N ALA A 19 -10.03 -22.70 -18.00
CA ALA A 19 -10.14 -23.75 -17.00
C ALA A 19 -9.05 -23.59 -15.92
N SER A 20 -7.84 -23.18 -16.30
CA SER A 20 -6.75 -22.92 -15.34
C SER A 20 -6.95 -21.67 -14.48
N LEU A 21 -7.85 -20.75 -14.86
CA LEU A 21 -8.21 -19.58 -14.04
C LEU A 21 -9.17 -19.93 -12.90
N LEU A 22 -10.02 -20.96 -13.06
CA LEU A 22 -10.98 -21.37 -12.03
C LEU A 22 -10.32 -21.70 -10.69
N PRO A 23 -9.27 -22.56 -10.62
CA PRO A 23 -8.55 -22.82 -9.37
C PRO A 23 -7.95 -21.54 -8.76
N LYS A 24 -7.39 -20.65 -9.60
CA LYS A 24 -6.80 -19.39 -9.14
C LYS A 24 -7.86 -18.48 -8.53
N LEU A 25 -9.04 -18.39 -9.12
CA LEU A 25 -10.15 -17.60 -8.57
C LEU A 25 -10.60 -18.14 -7.21
N ILE A 26 -10.66 -19.46 -7.04
CA ILE A 26 -11.00 -20.09 -5.75
C ILE A 26 -9.96 -19.71 -4.68
N VAL A 27 -8.67 -19.82 -5.00
CA VAL A 27 -7.61 -19.45 -4.06
C VAL A 27 -7.63 -17.96 -3.75
N ALA A 28 -7.86 -17.10 -4.76
CA ALA A 28 -8.02 -15.66 -4.55
C ALA A 28 -9.18 -15.33 -3.60
N LEU A 29 -10.30 -16.04 -3.73
CA LEU A 29 -11.47 -15.89 -2.86
C LEU A 29 -11.19 -16.37 -1.43
N LEU A 30 -10.42 -17.46 -1.30
CA LEU A 30 -9.90 -17.91 0.00
C LEU A 30 -8.99 -16.85 0.64
N ILE A 31 -8.03 -16.30 -0.11
CA ILE A 31 -7.14 -15.23 0.37
C ILE A 31 -7.96 -14.02 0.84
N TRP A 32 -8.98 -13.63 0.07
CA TRP A 32 -9.86 -12.53 0.44
C TRP A 32 -10.61 -12.80 1.75
N TYR A 33 -11.15 -14.01 1.91
CA TYR A 33 -11.89 -14.38 3.11
C TYR A 33 -10.99 -14.41 4.35
N VAL A 34 -9.83 -15.08 4.24
CA VAL A 34 -8.83 -15.16 5.32
C VAL A 34 -8.27 -13.77 5.64
N GLY A 35 -8.00 -12.95 4.63
CA GLY A 35 -7.48 -11.61 4.80
C GLY A 35 -8.45 -10.67 5.51
N LYS A 36 -9.75 -10.75 5.19
CA LYS A 36 -10.79 -10.01 5.94
C LYS A 36 -10.83 -10.41 7.41
N TYR A 37 -10.72 -11.71 7.67
CA TYR A 37 -10.66 -12.22 9.04
C TYR A 37 -9.43 -11.68 9.80
N LEU A 38 -8.25 -11.73 9.18
CA LEU A 38 -7.02 -11.18 9.74
C LEU A 38 -7.11 -9.66 9.98
N LEU A 39 -7.72 -8.90 9.08
CA LEU A 39 -7.96 -7.47 9.27
C LEU A 39 -8.87 -7.19 10.46
N GLY A 40 -9.96 -7.95 10.60
CA GLY A 40 -10.84 -7.86 11.76
C GLY A 40 -10.09 -8.08 13.07
N LEU A 41 -9.22 -9.09 13.12
CA LEU A 41 -8.36 -9.33 14.28
C LEU A 41 -7.41 -8.16 14.54
N ALA A 42 -6.73 -7.65 13.51
CA ALA A 42 -5.81 -6.52 13.63
C ALA A 42 -6.51 -5.27 14.21
N LEU A 43 -7.73 -4.97 13.75
CA LEU A 43 -8.52 -3.85 14.27
C LEU A 43 -8.91 -4.05 15.74
N VAL A 44 -9.26 -5.28 16.13
CA VAL A 44 -9.52 -5.60 17.54
C VAL A 44 -8.27 -5.43 18.38
N PHE A 45 -7.10 -5.84 17.88
CA PHE A 45 -5.83 -5.61 18.57
C PHE A 45 -5.52 -4.13 18.73
N VAL A 46 -5.68 -3.32 17.68
CA VAL A 46 -5.47 -1.86 17.74
C VAL A 46 -6.37 -1.23 18.80
N LYS A 47 -7.64 -1.62 18.88
CA LYS A 47 -8.58 -1.11 19.90
C LYS A 47 -8.28 -1.61 21.32
N LYS A 48 -7.69 -2.81 21.45
CA LYS A 48 -7.32 -3.41 22.74
C LYS A 48 -5.96 -2.94 23.25
N ILE A 49 -5.15 -2.26 22.43
CA ILE A 49 -3.98 -1.54 22.90
C ILE A 49 -4.51 -0.34 23.69
N ASP A 50 -4.82 -0.63 24.94
CA ASP A 50 -5.20 0.34 25.94
C ASP A 50 -3.91 1.14 26.23
N LEU A 51 -3.76 2.27 25.54
CA LEU A 51 -2.70 3.23 25.79
C LEU A 51 -2.94 3.93 27.14
N LYS A 52 -3.35 3.20 28.20
CA LYS A 52 -3.62 3.73 29.56
C LYS A 52 -2.44 4.46 30.21
N LYS A 53 -1.25 4.41 29.60
CA LYS A 53 -0.05 5.16 30.02
C LYS A 53 0.32 6.31 29.08
N THR A 54 -0.38 6.48 27.97
CA THR A 54 -0.16 7.51 26.97
C THR A 54 -1.47 8.29 26.84
N GLN A 55 -1.46 9.60 27.02
CA GLN A 55 -2.66 10.45 26.94
C GLN A 55 -3.19 10.58 25.49
N VAL A 56 -3.30 9.46 24.77
CA VAL A 56 -3.83 9.43 23.42
C VAL A 56 -5.33 9.46 23.55
N ASP A 57 -5.90 10.57 23.10
CA ASP A 57 -7.34 10.82 23.11
C ASP A 57 -8.10 9.74 22.31
N GLU A 58 -9.35 9.48 22.69
CA GLU A 58 -10.22 8.52 22.02
C GLU A 58 -10.37 8.86 20.53
N GLU A 59 -10.32 10.15 20.19
CA GLU A 59 -10.36 10.65 18.81
C GLU A 59 -9.13 10.20 17.99
N ALA A 60 -7.94 10.26 18.58
CA ALA A 60 -6.71 9.79 17.92
C ALA A 60 -6.72 8.27 17.71
N MET A 61 -7.23 7.50 18.69
CA MET A 61 -7.42 6.05 18.53
C MET A 61 -8.45 5.71 17.45
N GLY A 62 -9.53 6.49 17.35
CA GLY A 62 -10.53 6.38 16.28
C GLY A 62 -9.93 6.64 14.89
N MET A 63 -9.09 7.67 14.78
CA MET A 63 -8.37 8.00 13.55
C MET A 63 -7.40 6.88 13.15
N ILE A 64 -6.58 6.39 14.08
CA ILE A 64 -5.63 5.28 13.82
C ILE A 64 -6.38 4.02 13.37
N THR A 65 -7.46 3.66 14.05
CA THR A 65 -8.28 2.50 13.69
C THR A 65 -8.83 2.63 12.27
N THR A 66 -9.33 3.82 11.91
CA THR A 66 -9.88 4.10 10.58
C THR A 66 -8.80 4.00 9.51
N LEU A 67 -7.62 4.56 9.76
CA LEU A 67 -6.48 4.46 8.85
C LEU A 67 -6.04 3.01 8.65
N VAL A 68 -5.95 2.22 9.73
CA VAL A 68 -5.60 0.80 9.66
C VAL A 68 -6.64 0.00 8.86
N ASP A 69 -7.94 0.30 9.00
CA ASP A 69 -8.99 -0.36 8.21
C ASP A 69 -8.86 -0.03 6.72
N ILE A 70 -8.70 1.26 6.38
CA ILE A 70 -8.58 1.71 4.99
C ILE A 70 -7.32 1.12 4.34
N ILE A 71 -6.15 1.30 4.97
CA ILE A 71 -4.87 0.79 4.46
C ILE A 71 -4.93 -0.72 4.35
N GLY A 72 -5.44 -1.38 5.39
CA GLY A 72 -5.56 -2.83 5.43
C GLY A 72 -6.40 -3.39 4.29
N ARG A 73 -7.56 -2.78 4.00
CA ARG A 73 -8.40 -3.18 2.86
C ARG A 73 -7.72 -2.96 1.51
N VAL A 74 -7.01 -1.84 1.36
CA VAL A 74 -6.23 -1.57 0.13
C VAL A 74 -5.15 -2.63 -0.05
N VAL A 75 -4.37 -2.92 0.99
CA VAL A 75 -3.33 -3.96 0.95
C VAL A 75 -3.93 -5.33 0.63
N LEU A 76 -5.07 -5.69 1.26
CA LEU A 76 -5.74 -6.96 0.95
C LEU A 76 -6.17 -7.04 -0.52
N ALA A 77 -6.76 -5.97 -1.06
CA ALA A 77 -7.12 -5.92 -2.47
C ALA A 77 -5.89 -6.08 -3.37
N LEU A 78 -4.77 -5.44 -3.03
CA LEU A 78 -3.53 -5.55 -3.78
C LEU A 78 -2.95 -6.97 -3.74
N VAL A 79 -2.98 -7.65 -2.59
CA VAL A 79 -2.53 -9.04 -2.46
C VAL A 79 -3.37 -9.97 -3.34
N VAL A 80 -4.70 -9.78 -3.36
CA VAL A 80 -5.59 -10.57 -4.24
C VAL A 80 -5.29 -10.28 -5.71
N LEU A 81 -5.11 -9.02 -6.09
CA LEU A 81 -4.76 -8.64 -7.46
C LEU A 81 -3.40 -9.19 -7.88
N ASP A 82 -2.42 -9.20 -6.98
CA ASP A 82 -1.08 -9.77 -7.24
C ASP A 82 -1.17 -11.26 -7.52
N TYR A 83 -1.94 -11.98 -6.70
CA TYR A 83 -2.17 -13.41 -6.88
C TYR A 83 -2.82 -13.73 -8.24
N LEU A 84 -3.74 -12.86 -8.70
CA LEU A 84 -4.36 -12.97 -10.02
C LEU A 84 -3.41 -12.58 -11.19
N GLY A 85 -2.22 -12.06 -10.89
CA GLY A 85 -1.21 -11.68 -11.89
C GLY A 85 -1.39 -10.29 -12.50
N ILE A 86 -2.44 -9.57 -12.11
CA ILE A 86 -2.72 -8.18 -12.55
C ILE A 86 -2.08 -7.18 -11.56
N GLY A 87 -1.80 -7.62 -10.34
CA GLY A 87 -1.35 -6.77 -9.26
C GLY A 87 0.06 -6.24 -9.43
N ARG A 88 1.00 -6.96 -10.05
CA ARG A 88 2.41 -6.51 -10.11
C ARG A 88 2.59 -5.12 -10.73
N THR A 89 1.89 -4.84 -11.82
CA THR A 89 1.94 -3.52 -12.48
C THR A 89 1.27 -2.45 -11.64
N ILE A 90 0.11 -2.76 -11.07
CA ILE A 90 -0.68 -1.83 -10.23
C ILE A 90 0.06 -1.51 -8.92
N ILE A 91 0.58 -2.54 -8.26
CA ILE A 91 1.39 -2.45 -7.04
C ILE A 91 2.67 -1.67 -7.30
N GLY A 92 3.35 -1.92 -8.43
CA GLY A 92 4.53 -1.17 -8.81
C GLY A 92 4.24 0.33 -8.94
N ALA A 93 3.19 0.69 -9.69
CA ALA A 93 2.78 2.08 -9.87
C ALA A 93 2.37 2.74 -8.54
N LEU A 94 1.58 2.05 -7.72
CA LEU A 94 1.17 2.56 -6.40
C LEU A 94 2.35 2.73 -5.46
N THR A 95 3.27 1.77 -5.42
CA THR A 95 4.45 1.81 -4.55
C THR A 95 5.35 2.98 -4.92
N GLN A 96 5.57 3.21 -6.22
CA GLN A 96 6.30 4.37 -6.70
C GLN A 96 5.60 5.67 -6.28
N GLY A 97 4.29 5.79 -6.52
CA GLY A 97 3.52 6.97 -6.14
C GLY A 97 3.56 7.25 -4.64
N VAL A 98 3.38 6.22 -3.80
CA VAL A 98 3.48 6.33 -2.34
C VAL A 98 4.89 6.72 -1.92
N THR A 99 5.93 6.12 -2.52
CA THR A 99 7.33 6.47 -2.22
C THR A 99 7.62 7.93 -2.52
N PHE A 100 7.16 8.43 -3.67
CA PHE A 100 7.29 9.85 -4.02
C PHE A 100 6.51 10.75 -3.06
N ALA A 101 5.27 10.39 -2.72
CA ALA A 101 4.46 11.17 -1.79
C ALA A 101 5.11 11.26 -0.40
N ILE A 102 5.65 10.15 0.11
CA ILE A 102 6.38 10.11 1.38
C ILE A 102 7.65 10.95 1.29
N ALA A 103 8.42 10.82 0.21
CA ALA A 103 9.64 11.60 0.03
C ALA A 103 9.35 13.12 0.01
N ILE A 104 8.29 13.54 -0.68
CA ILE A 104 7.85 14.94 -0.70
C ILE A 104 7.37 15.37 0.69
N ALA A 105 6.51 14.59 1.34
CA ALA A 105 5.97 14.94 2.65
C ALA A 105 7.07 15.08 3.70
N LEU A 106 8.00 14.12 3.75
CA LEU A 106 9.16 14.18 4.64
C LEU A 106 10.10 15.32 4.27
N GLY A 107 10.39 15.51 2.98
CA GLY A 107 11.25 16.60 2.50
C GLY A 107 10.71 17.97 2.89
N LEU A 108 9.39 18.19 2.75
CA LEU A 108 8.73 19.43 3.16
C LEU A 108 8.70 19.58 4.70
N ALA A 109 8.38 18.50 5.43
CA ALA A 109 8.31 18.54 6.89
C ALA A 109 9.67 18.84 7.52
N PHE A 110 10.71 18.12 7.12
CA PHE A 110 12.08 18.36 7.60
C PHE A 110 12.67 19.65 7.05
N GLY A 111 12.41 19.99 5.77
CA GLY A 111 12.88 21.23 5.17
C GLY A 111 12.36 22.46 5.93
N LYS A 112 11.08 22.45 6.32
CA LYS A 112 10.51 23.50 7.16
C LYS A 112 11.07 23.50 8.58
N ALA A 113 11.24 22.32 9.19
CA ALA A 113 11.78 22.21 10.54
C ALA A 113 13.23 22.72 10.66
N LEU A 114 14.03 22.59 9.59
CA LEU A 114 15.44 23.01 9.53
C LEU A 114 15.64 24.43 8.99
N GLU A 115 14.57 25.11 8.57
CA GLU A 115 14.66 26.43 7.92
C GLU A 115 15.32 27.48 8.82
N ASP A 116 14.91 27.54 10.09
CA ASP A 116 15.42 28.51 11.05
C ASP A 116 16.91 28.29 11.37
N ASP A 117 17.34 27.03 11.45
CA ASP A 117 18.73 26.69 11.72
C ASP A 117 19.62 26.96 10.50
N ALA A 118 19.14 26.66 9.29
CA ALA A 118 19.81 27.05 8.06
C ALA A 118 19.98 28.58 7.95
N ARG A 119 18.93 29.35 8.33
CA ARG A 119 18.99 30.82 8.34
C ARG A 119 20.08 31.34 9.28
N LYS A 120 20.18 30.80 10.51
CA LYS A 120 21.21 31.20 11.48
C LYS A 120 22.63 30.93 10.96
N VAL A 121 22.84 29.80 10.27
CA VAL A 121 24.13 29.46 9.67
C VAL A 121 24.50 30.46 8.58
N VAL A 122 23.57 30.76 7.68
CA VAL A 122 23.79 31.74 6.60
C VAL A 122 24.09 33.13 7.16
N GLU A 123 23.37 33.56 8.19
CA GLU A 123 23.61 34.85 8.85
C GLU A 123 24.98 34.92 9.52
N SER A 124 25.40 33.82 10.16
CA SER A 124 26.72 33.71 10.81
C SER A 124 27.85 33.81 9.78
N VAL A 125 27.73 33.09 8.66
CA VAL A 125 28.70 33.16 7.55
C VAL A 125 28.72 34.55 6.93
N LYS A 126 27.56 35.18 6.72
CA LYS A 126 27.47 36.53 6.14
C LYS A 126 28.13 37.60 7.00
N ARG A 127 28.15 37.44 8.34
CA ARG A 127 28.88 38.34 9.25
C ARG A 127 30.39 38.18 9.10
N LEU A 128 30.89 36.95 8.97
CA LEU A 128 32.33 36.67 8.80
C LEU A 128 32.93 37.26 7.52
N PHE A 129 32.12 37.46 6.47
CA PHE A 129 32.56 38.08 5.20
C PHE A 129 32.37 39.61 5.16
N LYS A 130 31.79 40.22 6.21
CA LYS A 130 31.55 41.67 6.28
C LYS A 130 32.51 42.40 7.24
N GLU A 131 33.29 41.67 8.03
CA GLU A 131 34.51 42.16 8.70
C GLU A 131 35.73 41.97 7.77
#